data_AF-A0A380FGW9-F1
#
_entry.id   AF-A0A380FGW9-F1
#
_cell.length_a   1.000
_cell.length_b   1.000
_cell.length_c   1.000
_cell.angle_alpha   90.00
_cell.angle_beta   90.00
_cell.angle_gamma   90.00
#
_symmetry.space_group_name_H-M   'P 1'
#
loop_
_entity.id
_entity.type
_entity.pdbx_description
1 polymer ?
#
loop_
_entity_poly.entity_id
_entity_poly.type
_entity_poly.pdbx_seq_one_letter_code
_entity_poly.pdbx_strand_id
1 'polypeptide(L)'
;MEPKASYSISPKLNNKLTSVGKPTNSLKVYPGLVTYVGETYAEAYAKKRQLDESLAIDTALNQLKFFIRQDCHSWDLDEPIPPLPPVENFTGPKGRYQTVLEIINDKNPTLRELLGYLSAGGGHLTLIGNLLKSLTKWKKWFNASVADGFNLMPRCSLIV
;
A
#
# COMPACT_ATOMS: atom_id res chain seq x y z
N MET A 1 -5.12 -5.99 -2.92
CA MET A 1 -4.33 -6.41 -1.76
C MET A 1 -5.27 -6.90 -0.66
N GLU A 2 -5.48 -8.22 -0.56
CA GLU A 2 -5.71 -8.80 0.77
C GLU A 2 -4.33 -8.90 1.41
N PRO A 3 -4.02 -8.14 2.46
CA PRO A 3 -2.65 -8.04 2.91
C PRO A 3 -2.35 -9.24 3.81
N LYS A 4 -1.95 -10.33 3.17
CA LYS A 4 -1.48 -11.56 3.83
C LYS A 4 -0.41 -11.24 4.89
N ALA A 5 0.43 -10.22 4.65
CA ALA A 5 1.41 -9.74 5.61
C ALA A 5 0.77 -9.14 6.89
N SER A 6 -0.27 -8.30 6.77
CA SER A 6 -0.91 -7.63 7.91
C SER A 6 -1.63 -8.61 8.84
N TYR A 7 -2.25 -9.66 8.31
CA TYR A 7 -2.91 -10.70 9.12
C TYR A 7 -1.94 -11.41 10.09
N SER A 8 -0.64 -11.40 9.82
CA SER A 8 0.37 -12.09 10.64
C SER A 8 0.99 -11.22 11.75
N ILE A 9 0.75 -9.91 11.74
CA ILE A 9 1.45 -8.97 12.64
C ILE A 9 0.88 -9.03 14.06
N SER A 10 -0.45 -9.00 14.22
CA SER A 10 -1.09 -9.05 15.54
C SER A 10 -0.79 -10.33 16.32
N PRO A 11 -0.83 -11.54 15.72
CA PRO A 11 -0.40 -12.76 16.40
C PRO A 11 1.08 -12.74 16.83
N LYS A 12 1.98 -12.25 15.97
CA LYS A 12 3.41 -12.14 16.30
C LYS A 12 3.67 -11.17 17.46
N LEU A 13 2.98 -10.03 17.47
CA LEU A 13 3.07 -9.04 18.55
C LEU A 13 2.53 -9.61 19.86
N ASN A 14 1.38 -10.29 19.82
CA ASN A 14 0.80 -10.92 21.00
C ASN A 14 1.73 -11.98 21.59
N ASN A 15 2.38 -12.81 20.77
CA ASN A 15 3.38 -13.78 21.23
C ASN A 15 4.61 -13.10 21.87
N LYS A 16 5.02 -11.93 21.36
CA LYS A 16 6.12 -11.16 21.95
C LYS A 16 5.70 -10.55 23.29
N LEU A 17 4.47 -10.03 23.40
CA LEU A 17 3.94 -9.45 24.63
C LEU A 17 3.84 -10.48 25.75
N THR A 18 3.34 -11.68 25.45
CA THR A 18 3.30 -12.78 26.44
C THR A 18 4.70 -13.19 26.89
N SER A 19 5.69 -13.23 26.00
CA SER A 19 7.08 -13.55 26.36
C SER A 19 7.73 -12.55 27.34
N VAL A 20 7.17 -11.34 27.46
CA VAL A 20 7.63 -10.31 28.42
C VAL A 20 6.64 -10.05 29.55
N GLY A 21 5.69 -10.98 29.77
CA GLY A 21 4.73 -10.91 30.87
C GLY A 21 3.60 -9.89 30.71
N LYS A 22 3.41 -9.35 29.49
CA LYS A 22 2.31 -8.42 29.20
C LYS A 22 1.06 -9.17 28.72
N PRO A 23 -0.16 -8.70 29.07
CA PRO A 23 -1.39 -9.25 28.53
C PRO A 23 -1.45 -9.15 27.01
N THR A 24 -2.04 -10.15 26.37
CA THR A 24 -2.42 -10.08 24.94
C THR A 24 -3.38 -8.90 24.74
N ASN A 25 -3.26 -8.20 23.60
CA ASN A 25 -4.08 -7.03 23.26
C ASN A 25 -3.83 -5.77 24.12
N SER A 26 -2.77 -5.75 24.94
CA SER A 26 -2.31 -4.52 25.63
C SER A 26 -1.69 -3.49 24.69
N LEU A 27 -1.34 -3.90 23.47
CA LEU A 27 -0.88 -3.04 22.38
C LEU A 27 -1.98 -2.92 21.33
N LYS A 28 -2.30 -1.68 20.94
CA LYS A 28 -3.26 -1.38 19.87
C LYS A 28 -2.56 -1.23 18.53
N VAL A 29 -3.12 -1.84 17.49
CA VAL A 29 -2.55 -1.84 16.13
C VAL A 29 -3.43 -1.03 15.20
N TYR A 30 -2.87 0.06 14.65
CA TYR A 30 -3.54 0.97 13.71
C TYR A 30 -2.79 1.03 12.37
N PRO A 31 -3.10 0.14 11.40
CA PRO A 31 -2.51 0.21 10.08
C PRO A 31 -2.89 1.51 9.36
N GLY A 32 -1.98 2.02 8.53
CA GLY A 32 -2.28 3.15 7.66
C GLY A 32 -3.25 2.76 6.54
N LEU A 33 -4.26 3.61 6.31
CA LEU A 33 -5.28 3.43 5.30
C LEU A 33 -5.37 4.67 4.40
N VAL A 34 -5.29 4.44 3.09
CA VAL A 34 -5.44 5.45 2.06
C VAL A 34 -6.76 5.18 1.34
N THR A 35 -7.61 6.18 1.20
CA THR A 35 -8.96 6.01 0.64
C THR A 35 -9.22 6.95 -0.53
N TYR A 36 -9.76 6.40 -1.60
CA TYR A 36 -10.39 7.13 -2.69
C TYR A 36 -11.87 6.74 -2.71
N VAL A 37 -12.74 7.70 -2.41
CA VAL A 37 -14.17 7.47 -2.23
C VAL A 37 -14.94 8.22 -3.30
N GLY A 38 -15.89 7.50 -3.90
CA GLY A 38 -16.89 8.00 -4.83
C GLY A 38 -18.17 7.17 -4.67
N GLU A 39 -19.27 7.67 -5.20
CA GLU A 39 -20.55 6.96 -5.25
C GLU A 39 -20.41 5.66 -6.03
N THR A 40 -19.60 5.68 -7.08
CA THR A 40 -19.24 4.52 -7.90
C THR A 40 -17.74 4.22 -7.81
N TYR A 41 -17.36 2.98 -8.20
CA TYR A 41 -15.95 2.63 -8.35
C TYR A 41 -15.27 3.48 -9.43
N ALA A 42 -15.98 3.74 -10.54
CA ALA A 42 -15.45 4.55 -11.64
C ALA A 42 -15.10 5.97 -11.18
N GLU A 43 -15.97 6.60 -10.39
CA GLU A 43 -15.72 7.93 -9.83
C GLU A 43 -14.52 7.92 -8.86
N ALA A 44 -14.48 6.96 -7.93
CA ALA A 44 -13.35 6.80 -7.02
C ALA A 44 -12.02 6.57 -7.76
N TYR A 45 -12.06 5.81 -8.85
CA TYR A 45 -10.90 5.55 -9.70
C TYR A 45 -10.48 6.79 -10.49
N ALA A 46 -11.43 7.56 -11.01
CA ALA A 46 -11.16 8.83 -11.69
C ALA A 46 -10.49 9.84 -10.73
N LYS A 47 -10.99 9.96 -9.49
CA LYS A 47 -10.35 10.76 -8.42
C LYS A 47 -8.91 10.33 -8.16
N LYS A 48 -8.66 9.01 -8.08
CA LYS A 48 -7.29 8.49 -7.97
C LYS A 48 -6.43 8.91 -9.16
N ARG A 49 -6.93 8.72 -10.39
CA ARG A 49 -6.20 9.04 -11.62
C ARG A 49 -5.83 10.52 -11.68
N GLN A 50 -6.77 11.41 -11.38
CA GLN A 50 -6.53 12.85 -11.34
C GLN A 50 -5.41 13.23 -10.36
N LEU A 51 -5.35 12.57 -9.19
CA LEU A 51 -4.28 12.77 -8.21
C LEU A 51 -2.95 12.13 -8.64
N ASP A 52 -2.98 11.02 -9.38
CA ASP A 52 -1.78 10.41 -9.95
C ASP A 52 -1.21 11.26 -11.09
N GLU A 53 -2.04 11.96 -11.86
CA GLU A 53 -1.63 12.86 -12.95
C GLU A 53 -0.92 14.13 -12.44
N SER A 54 -1.20 14.57 -11.21
CA SER A 54 -0.51 15.72 -10.60
C SER A 54 0.84 15.36 -9.98
N LEU A 55 1.25 14.09 -10.06
CA LEU A 55 2.51 13.61 -9.51
C LEU A 55 3.70 14.19 -10.28
N ALA A 56 4.67 14.74 -9.56
CA ALA A 56 5.97 15.09 -10.13
C ALA A 56 6.73 13.80 -10.54
N ILE A 57 6.61 13.41 -11.81
CA ILE A 57 7.11 12.13 -12.34
C ILE A 57 8.59 11.94 -12.05
N ASP A 58 9.44 12.93 -12.29
CA ASP A 58 10.88 12.82 -12.03
C ASP A 58 11.19 12.54 -10.55
N THR A 59 10.43 13.14 -9.64
CA THR A 59 10.60 12.89 -8.19
C THR A 59 10.20 11.46 -7.84
N ALA A 60 9.10 10.98 -8.42
CA ALA A 60 8.61 9.62 -8.19
C ALA A 60 9.53 8.56 -8.81
N LEU A 61 10.08 8.81 -10.00
CA LEU A 61 11.08 7.96 -10.64
C LEU A 61 12.36 7.89 -9.82
N ASN A 62 12.84 9.02 -9.28
CA ASN A 62 13.99 9.02 -8.37
C ASN A 62 13.73 8.21 -7.09
N GLN A 63 12.52 8.29 -6.54
CA GLN A 63 12.12 7.47 -5.39
C GLN A 63 12.09 5.98 -5.75
N LEU A 64 11.52 5.61 -6.90
CA LEU A 64 11.50 4.23 -7.38
C LEU A 64 12.92 3.72 -7.58
N LYS A 65 13.78 4.48 -8.29
CA LYS A 65 15.21 4.20 -8.48
C LYS A 65 15.92 3.93 -7.16
N PHE A 66 15.62 4.70 -6.11
CA PHE A 66 16.18 4.46 -4.78
C PHE A 66 15.72 3.11 -4.18
N PHE A 67 14.44 2.75 -4.33
CA PHE A 67 13.90 1.48 -3.83
C PHE A 67 14.42 0.25 -4.56
N ILE A 68 14.54 0.32 -5.89
CA ILE A 68 14.96 -0.82 -6.74
C ILE A 68 16.45 -0.82 -7.06
N ARG A 69 17.17 0.25 -6.72
CA ARG A 69 18.60 0.48 -7.06
C ARG A 69 18.92 0.31 -8.55
N GLN A 70 17.96 0.67 -9.40
CA GLN A 70 18.05 0.58 -10.85
C GLN A 70 17.46 1.85 -11.45
N ASP A 71 18.08 2.36 -12.52
CA ASP A 71 17.52 3.49 -13.24
C ASP A 71 16.28 3.08 -14.05
N CYS A 72 15.23 3.87 -13.92
CA CYS A 72 13.92 3.65 -14.55
C CYS A 72 13.45 4.86 -15.38
N HIS A 73 14.27 5.89 -15.57
CA HIS A 73 13.86 7.08 -16.32
C HIS A 73 13.63 6.81 -17.82
N SER A 74 14.23 5.75 -18.36
CA SER A 74 14.03 5.34 -19.76
C SER A 74 12.87 4.37 -19.96
N TRP A 75 12.14 4.03 -18.90
CA TRP A 75 11.00 3.12 -19.00
C TRP A 75 9.76 3.90 -19.46
N ASP A 76 8.94 3.25 -20.27
CA ASP A 76 7.67 3.84 -20.69
C ASP A 76 6.69 3.89 -19.50
N LEU A 77 6.07 5.05 -19.30
CA LEU A 77 5.13 5.29 -18.21
C LEU A 77 3.86 4.45 -18.33
N ASP A 78 3.45 4.14 -19.57
CA ASP A 78 2.17 3.50 -19.85
C ASP A 78 2.31 2.00 -20.18
N GLU A 79 3.52 1.45 -20.02
CA GLU A 79 3.82 0.02 -20.17
C GLU A 79 4.00 -0.68 -18.81
N PRO A 80 3.84 -2.02 -18.76
CA PRO A 80 4.14 -2.82 -17.59
C PRO A 80 5.61 -2.71 -17.14
N ILE A 81 5.84 -2.95 -15.84
CA ILE A 81 7.19 -2.93 -15.27
C ILE A 81 8.02 -4.11 -15.81
N PRO A 82 9.26 -3.87 -16.30
CA PRO A 82 10.17 -4.94 -16.66
C PRO A 82 10.43 -5.91 -15.48
N PRO A 83 10.69 -7.20 -15.73
CA PRO A 83 10.97 -8.16 -14.68
C PRO A 83 12.12 -7.69 -13.78
N LEU A 84 11.85 -7.63 -12.47
CA LEU A 84 12.83 -7.27 -11.45
C LEU A 84 13.41 -8.53 -10.79
N PRO A 85 14.67 -8.50 -10.30
CA PRO A 85 15.26 -9.65 -9.65
C PRO A 85 14.51 -10.05 -8.36
N PRO A 86 14.52 -11.33 -7.99
CA PRO A 86 13.89 -11.78 -6.75
C PRO A 86 14.59 -11.17 -5.53
N VAL A 87 13.85 -11.00 -4.42
CA VAL A 87 14.31 -10.28 -3.21
C VAL A 87 15.56 -10.91 -2.57
N GLU A 88 15.77 -12.20 -2.78
CA GLU A 88 16.93 -12.97 -2.31
C GLU A 88 18.23 -12.44 -2.93
N ASN A 89 18.16 -12.00 -4.18
CA ASN A 89 19.30 -11.49 -4.95
C ASN A 89 19.47 -9.97 -4.80
N PHE A 90 18.58 -9.29 -4.07
CA PHE A 90 18.65 -7.85 -3.85
C PHE A 90 19.59 -7.49 -2.69
N THR A 91 20.57 -6.63 -2.96
CA THR A 91 21.62 -6.21 -2.00
C THR A 91 21.27 -4.94 -1.23
N GLY A 92 20.11 -4.34 -1.48
CA GLY A 92 19.63 -3.13 -0.79
C GLY A 92 18.64 -3.42 0.36
N PRO A 93 17.96 -2.36 0.84
CA PRO A 93 16.91 -2.50 1.86
C PRO A 93 15.75 -3.37 1.37
N LYS A 94 15.72 -4.63 1.80
CA LYS A 94 14.75 -5.64 1.32
C LYS A 94 13.29 -5.27 1.56
N GLY A 95 12.99 -4.53 2.64
CA GLY A 95 11.61 -4.20 3.01
C GLY A 95 10.84 -3.44 1.92
N ARG A 96 11.36 -2.29 1.47
CA ARG A 96 10.70 -1.48 0.42
C ARG A 96 10.72 -2.17 -0.94
N TYR A 97 11.83 -2.84 -1.26
CA TYR A 97 11.94 -3.61 -2.50
C TYR A 97 10.89 -4.73 -2.59
N GLN A 98 10.68 -5.46 -1.49
CA GLN A 98 9.67 -6.50 -1.41
C GLN A 98 8.26 -5.92 -1.61
N THR A 99 7.95 -4.75 -1.04
CA THR A 99 6.67 -4.08 -1.28
C THR A 99 6.47 -3.70 -2.74
N VAL A 100 7.53 -3.26 -3.45
CA VAL A 100 7.45 -2.98 -4.89
C VAL A 100 7.12 -4.26 -5.66
N LEU A 101 7.82 -5.37 -5.39
CA LEU A 101 7.56 -6.67 -6.03
C LEU A 101 6.14 -7.18 -5.75
N GLU A 102 5.65 -7.05 -4.52
CA GLU A 102 4.28 -7.44 -4.15
C GLU A 102 3.24 -6.65 -4.95
N ILE A 103 3.42 -5.32 -5.10
CA ILE A 103 2.52 -4.49 -5.91
C ILE A 103 2.53 -4.93 -7.37
N ILE A 104 3.72 -5.18 -7.93
CA ILE A 104 3.87 -5.62 -9.33
C ILE A 104 3.17 -6.97 -9.54
N ASN A 105 3.43 -7.95 -8.68
CA ASN A 105 2.86 -9.30 -8.80
C ASN A 105 1.34 -9.34 -8.60
N ASP A 106 0.82 -8.55 -7.67
CA ASP A 106 -0.62 -8.55 -7.35
C ASP A 106 -1.48 -7.83 -8.40
N LYS A 107 -0.92 -6.83 -9.10
CA LYS A 107 -1.69 -5.86 -9.89
C LYS A 107 -1.28 -5.77 -11.35
N ASN A 108 -0.07 -6.21 -11.70
CA ASN A 108 0.54 -6.00 -13.00
C ASN A 108 0.36 -4.54 -13.52
N PRO A 109 0.77 -3.52 -12.74
CA PRO A 109 0.50 -2.13 -13.05
C PRO A 109 1.39 -1.61 -14.18
N THR A 110 0.97 -0.52 -14.83
CA THR A 110 1.91 0.29 -15.62
C THR A 110 2.88 1.04 -14.71
N LEU A 111 3.97 1.58 -15.26
CA LEU A 111 4.90 2.41 -14.48
C LEU A 111 4.22 3.60 -13.82
N ARG A 112 3.35 4.32 -14.53
CA ARG A 112 2.57 5.43 -13.99
C ARG A 112 1.73 5.01 -12.78
N GLU A 113 1.07 3.86 -12.88
CA GLU A 113 0.26 3.33 -11.79
C GLU A 113 1.11 2.91 -10.59
N LEU A 114 2.26 2.27 -10.82
CA LEU A 114 3.21 1.91 -9.76
C LEU A 114 3.68 3.16 -9.00
N LEU A 115 4.08 4.21 -9.71
CA LEU A 115 4.48 5.49 -9.10
C LEU A 115 3.35 6.08 -8.26
N GLY A 116 2.10 6.00 -8.74
CA GLY A 116 0.92 6.40 -7.99
C GLY A 116 0.72 5.61 -6.69
N TYR A 117 0.87 4.28 -6.72
CA TYR A 117 0.78 3.43 -5.52
C TYR A 117 1.89 3.74 -4.50
N LEU A 118 3.12 3.96 -4.96
CA LEU A 118 4.25 4.29 -4.09
C LEU A 118 4.07 5.66 -3.42
N SER A 119 3.60 6.63 -4.20
CA SER A 119 3.32 7.99 -3.73
C SER A 119 2.10 8.07 -2.82
N ALA A 120 1.18 7.11 -2.92
CA ALA A 120 0.04 6.98 -2.01
C ALA A 120 0.41 6.43 -0.64
N GLY A 121 1.65 5.99 -0.41
CA GLY A 121 2.08 5.40 0.87
C GLY A 121 2.88 4.11 0.73
N GLY A 122 3.00 3.57 -0.49
CA GLY A 122 3.99 2.56 -0.89
C GLY A 122 4.10 1.32 0.00
N GLY A 123 2.98 0.87 0.56
CA GLY A 123 2.88 -0.23 1.53
C GLY A 123 1.66 -0.14 2.44
N HIS A 124 0.97 1.01 2.44
CA HIS A 124 -0.30 1.17 3.14
C HIS A 124 -1.49 0.59 2.38
N LEU A 125 -2.52 0.20 3.11
CA LEU A 125 -3.73 -0.33 2.50
C LEU A 125 -4.39 0.78 1.67
N THR A 126 -4.48 0.57 0.36
CA THR A 126 -5.18 1.49 -0.53
C THR A 126 -6.56 0.94 -0.87
N LEU A 127 -7.58 1.73 -0.57
CA LEU A 127 -8.96 1.40 -0.86
C LEU A 127 -9.50 2.37 -1.90
N ILE A 128 -10.01 1.82 -3.00
CA ILE A 128 -10.69 2.58 -4.05
C ILE A 128 -12.12 2.05 -4.15
N GLY A 129 -13.11 2.93 -4.03
CA GLY A 129 -14.49 2.61 -4.34
C GLY A 129 -15.50 3.17 -3.34
N ASN A 130 -16.70 2.58 -3.38
CA ASN A 130 -17.82 3.02 -2.55
C ASN A 130 -17.57 2.73 -1.06
N LEU A 131 -17.91 3.70 -0.21
CA LEU A 131 -17.78 3.64 1.25
C LEU A 131 -18.44 2.38 1.85
N LEU A 132 -19.60 1.94 1.34
CA LEU A 132 -20.29 0.72 1.79
C LEU A 132 -19.46 -0.55 1.57
N LYS A 133 -18.82 -0.70 0.41
CA LYS A 133 -17.90 -1.83 0.16
C LYS A 133 -16.67 -1.77 1.06
N SER A 134 -16.28 -0.55 1.46
CA SER A 134 -15.18 -0.32 2.39
C SER A 134 -15.51 -0.81 3.78
N LEU A 135 -16.70 -0.50 4.27
CA LEU A 135 -17.20 -0.92 5.59
C LEU A 135 -17.26 -2.45 5.73
N THR A 136 -17.62 -3.18 4.67
CA THR A 136 -17.60 -4.66 4.69
C THR A 136 -16.18 -5.20 4.88
N LYS A 137 -15.18 -4.61 4.20
CA LYS A 137 -13.77 -4.98 4.39
C LYS A 137 -13.29 -4.61 5.80
N TRP A 138 -13.68 -3.45 6.33
CA TRP A 138 -13.35 -3.03 7.68
C TRP A 138 -13.89 -4.01 8.73
N LYS A 139 -15.15 -4.44 8.59
CA LYS A 139 -15.75 -5.46 9.46
C LYS A 139 -14.96 -6.76 9.45
N LYS A 140 -14.52 -7.23 8.27
CA LYS A 140 -13.69 -8.44 8.16
C LYS A 140 -12.38 -8.33 8.95
N TRP A 141 -11.71 -7.18 8.91
CA TRP A 141 -10.44 -6.95 9.61
C TRP A 141 -10.60 -6.81 11.12
N PHE A 142 -11.61 -6.07 11.54
CA PHE A 142 -11.95 -5.92 12.94
C PHE A 142 -12.31 -7.28 13.56
N ASN A 143 -13.19 -8.04 12.91
CA ASN A 143 -13.60 -9.37 13.37
C ASN A 143 -12.43 -10.37 13.41
N ALA A 144 -11.45 -10.23 12.53
CA ALA A 144 -10.26 -11.06 12.51
C ALA A 144 -9.19 -10.63 13.55
N SER A 145 -9.43 -9.60 14.36
CA SER A 145 -8.46 -9.04 15.33
C SER A 145 -7.11 -8.64 14.69
N VAL A 146 -7.15 -8.24 13.43
CA VAL A 146 -5.96 -7.88 12.65
C VAL A 146 -5.57 -6.42 12.88
N ALA A 147 -6.55 -5.58 13.23
CA ALA A 147 -6.37 -4.17 13.54
C ALA A 147 -7.43 -3.73 14.55
N ASP A 148 -7.05 -2.86 15.48
CA ASP A 148 -7.96 -2.19 16.42
C ASP A 148 -8.59 -0.93 15.81
N GLY A 149 -8.06 -0.47 14.67
CA GLY A 149 -8.55 0.67 13.90
C GLY A 149 -7.61 0.98 12.73
N PHE A 150 -7.78 2.13 12.08
CA PHE A 150 -6.90 2.57 10.98
C PHE A 150 -6.48 4.02 11.14
N ASN A 151 -5.24 4.31 10.77
CA ASN A 151 -4.78 5.68 10.60
C ASN A 151 -5.16 6.14 9.19
N LEU A 152 -6.16 7.02 9.10
CA LEU A 152 -6.57 7.62 7.84
C LEU A 152 -5.49 8.56 7.34
N MET A 153 -4.97 8.27 6.15
CA MET A 153 -3.99 9.10 5.46
C MET A 153 -4.64 9.65 4.19
N PRO A 154 -5.26 10.82 4.29
CA PRO A 154 -5.87 11.44 3.12
C PRO A 154 -4.76 11.84 2.14
N ARG A 155 -4.90 11.44 0.88
CA ARG A 155 -4.22 12.12 -0.22
C ARG A 155 -4.97 13.42 -0.48
N CYS A 156 -4.25 14.53 -0.62
CA CYS A 156 -4.85 15.87 -0.75
C CYS A 156 -5.76 15.97 -1.97
N SER A 157 -7.04 15.71 -1.74
CA SER A 157 -8.18 16.55 -2.08
C SER A 157 -9.36 16.05 -1.23
N LEU A 158 -9.34 16.36 0.08
CA LEU A 158 -10.58 16.38 0.85
C LEU A 158 -11.41 17.53 0.28
N ILE A 159 -12.27 17.23 -0.69
CA ILE A 159 -13.50 17.99 -0.86
C ILE A 159 -14.54 17.09 -0.19
N VAL A 160 -14.80 17.41 1.07
CA VAL A 160 -16.01 17.00 1.79
C VAL A 160 -17.14 17.86 1.24
#